data_AF-A0A7X8GUG3-F1
#
_entry.id   AF-A0A7X8GUG3-F1
#
_cell.length_a   1.000
_cell.length_b   1.000
_cell.length_c   1.000
_cell.angle_alpha   90.00
_cell.angle_beta   90.00
_cell.angle_gamma   90.00
#
_symmetry.space_group_name_H-M   'P 1'
#
loop_
_entity.id
_entity.type
_entity.pdbx_description
1 polymer ?
#
loop_
_entity_poly.entity_id
_entity_poly.type
_entity_poly.pdbx_seq_one_letter_code
_entity_poly.pdbx_strand_id
1 'polypeptide(L)'
;MLQSLLQNSYFSVFVIIALGYLLGRIKIKGMSLDVSAVIFIALIFGHFGVTIPQSLGYFGLVLFIFTIGIQSGPGFFDSFQKSGGKLLMMAFIIVGVAGITGLAVGHFMGIGIAELTGLIAGALSSTPGLAVAIDN
;
A
#
# COMPACT_ATOMS: atom_id res chain seq x y z
N MET A 1 -15.52 -7.71 27.27
CA MET A 1 -14.85 -8.96 26.84
C MET A 1 -14.40 -8.89 25.38
N LEU A 2 -15.31 -8.68 24.41
CA LEU A 2 -14.96 -8.57 22.98
C LEU A 2 -14.08 -7.35 22.67
N GLN A 3 -14.35 -6.21 23.33
CA GLN A 3 -13.54 -5.00 23.27
C GLN A 3 -12.12 -5.19 23.84
N SER A 4 -11.98 -6.06 24.85
CA SER A 4 -10.69 -6.41 25.46
C SER A 4 -9.85 -7.34 24.57
N LEU A 5 -10.50 -8.17 23.76
CA LEU A 5 -9.83 -9.00 22.74
C LEU A 5 -9.42 -8.18 21.51
N LEU A 6 -10.23 -7.20 21.10
CA LEU A 6 -9.89 -6.26 20.01
C LEU A 6 -8.79 -5.27 20.40
N GLN A 7 -8.56 -5.03 21.69
CA GLN A 7 -7.36 -4.32 22.17
C GLN A 7 -6.09 -5.15 22.06
N ASN A 8 -6.19 -6.47 21.86
CA ASN A 8 -5.02 -7.27 21.52
C ASN A 8 -4.72 -7.11 20.03
N SER A 9 -3.77 -6.23 19.75
CA SER A 9 -3.16 -5.96 18.46
C SER A 9 -3.05 -7.15 17.50
N TYR A 10 -2.63 -8.32 17.98
CA TYR A 10 -2.43 -9.50 17.13
C TYR A 10 -3.76 -10.15 16.72
N PHE A 11 -4.74 -10.16 17.63
CA PHE A 11 -6.08 -10.68 17.35
C PHE A 11 -6.80 -9.82 16.31
N SER A 12 -6.69 -8.49 16.42
CA SER A 12 -7.27 -7.57 15.45
C SER A 12 -6.71 -7.75 14.04
N VAL A 13 -5.38 -7.91 13.92
CA VAL A 13 -4.74 -8.20 12.63
C VAL A 13 -5.25 -9.52 12.03
N PHE A 14 -5.35 -10.57 12.86
CA PHE A 14 -5.89 -11.85 12.43
C PHE A 14 -7.32 -11.71 11.91
N VAL A 15 -8.20 -11.01 12.63
CA VAL A 15 -9.60 -10.78 12.22
C VAL A 15 -9.66 -9.98 10.92
N ILE A 16 -8.85 -8.93 10.77
CA ILE A 16 -8.80 -8.12 9.56
C ILE A 16 -8.37 -8.97 8.35
N ILE A 17 -7.32 -9.77 8.49
CA ILE A 17 -6.84 -10.66 7.42
C ILE A 17 -7.88 -11.74 7.10
N ALA A 18 -8.45 -12.38 8.12
CA ALA A 18 -9.43 -13.45 7.95
C ALA A 18 -10.70 -12.95 7.25
N LEU A 19 -11.30 -11.85 7.73
CA LEU A 19 -12.48 -11.24 7.13
C LEU A 19 -12.17 -10.68 5.74
N GLY A 20 -11.03 -10.01 5.58
CA GLY A 20 -10.58 -9.48 4.30
C GLY A 20 -10.43 -10.57 3.25
N TYR A 21 -9.79 -11.69 3.60
CA TYR A 21 -9.64 -12.82 2.68
C TYR A 21 -10.99 -13.50 2.37
N LEU A 22 -11.84 -13.72 3.39
CA LEU A 22 -13.16 -14.30 3.19
C LEU A 22 -14.00 -13.47 2.20
N LEU A 23 -14.05 -12.16 2.40
CA LEU A 23 -14.77 -11.23 1.54
C LEU A 23 -14.10 -11.06 0.18
N GLY A 24 -12.77 -11.08 0.12
CA GLY A 24 -12.01 -10.96 -1.13
C GLY A 24 -12.28 -12.10 -2.11
N ARG A 25 -12.65 -13.28 -1.62
CA ARG A 25 -12.99 -14.46 -2.44
C ARG A 25 -14.42 -14.43 -2.99
N ILE A 26 -15.28 -13.56 -2.47
CA ILE A 26 -16.65 -13.40 -2.97
C ILE A 26 -16.58 -12.80 -4.38
N LYS A 27 -17.15 -13.51 -5.35
CA LYS A 27 -17.24 -13.04 -6.74
C LYS A 27 -18.54 -12.30 -6.94
N ILE A 28 -18.46 -11.04 -7.35
CA ILE A 28 -19.62 -10.23 -7.74
C ILE A 28 -19.47 -9.93 -9.22
N LYS A 29 -20.45 -10.36 -10.04
CA LYS A 29 -20.45 -10.16 -11.50
C LYS A 29 -19.15 -10.63 -12.20
N GLY A 30 -18.54 -11.70 -11.70
CA GLY A 30 -17.31 -12.26 -12.27
C GLY A 30 -16.00 -11.62 -11.79
N MET A 31 -16.06 -10.54 -11.01
CA MET A 31 -14.87 -9.90 -10.40
C MET A 31 -14.79 -10.21 -8.91
N SER A 32 -13.57 -10.35 -8.38
CA SER A 32 -13.26 -10.55 -6.96
C SER A 32 -12.26 -9.51 -6.50
N LEU A 33 -12.40 -9.02 -5.26
CA LEU A 33 -11.48 -8.02 -4.70
C LEU A 33 -10.14 -8.61 -4.25
N ASP A 34 -10.09 -9.93 -4.00
CA ASP A 34 -8.88 -10.67 -3.58
C ASP A 34 -8.14 -9.97 -2.42
N VAL A 35 -6.83 -9.72 -2.55
CA VAL A 35 -6.00 -9.08 -1.51
C VAL A 35 -6.47 -7.65 -1.19
N SER A 36 -7.06 -6.93 -2.15
CA SER A 36 -7.54 -5.56 -1.93
C SER A 36 -8.66 -5.48 -0.89
N ALA A 37 -9.45 -6.54 -0.70
CA ALA A 37 -10.48 -6.60 0.34
C ALA A 37 -9.90 -6.48 1.75
N VAL A 38 -8.68 -6.98 1.98
CA VAL A 38 -7.99 -6.86 3.28
C VAL A 38 -7.73 -5.39 3.63
N ILE A 39 -7.38 -4.56 2.65
CA ILE A 39 -7.17 -3.11 2.84
C ILE A 39 -8.48 -2.41 3.22
N PHE A 40 -9.59 -2.72 2.54
CA PHE A 40 -10.89 -2.14 2.88
C PHE A 40 -11.36 -2.52 4.28
N ILE A 41 -11.18 -3.77 4.68
CA ILE A 41 -11.50 -4.20 6.05
C ILE A 41 -10.58 -3.52 7.07
N ALA A 42 -9.28 -3.39 6.78
CA ALA A 42 -8.36 -2.65 7.63
C ALA A 42 -8.78 -1.19 7.81
N LEU A 43 -9.25 -0.51 6.74
CA LEU A 43 -9.76 0.86 6.80
C LEU A 43 -11.02 0.97 7.67
N ILE A 44 -11.96 0.02 7.56
CA ILE A 44 -13.16 -0.01 8.41
C ILE A 44 -12.78 -0.16 9.88
N PHE A 45 -11.90 -1.12 10.20
CA PHE A 45 -11.43 -1.33 11.58
C PHE A 45 -10.65 -0.12 12.10
N GLY A 46 -9.81 0.50 11.25
CA GLY A 46 -9.09 1.72 11.57
C GLY A 46 -10.02 2.91 11.87
N HIS A 47 -11.13 3.04 11.12
CA HIS A 47 -12.16 4.05 11.40
C HIS A 47 -12.80 3.88 12.79
N PHE A 48 -12.94 2.64 13.27
CA PHE A 48 -13.40 2.34 14.63
C PHE A 48 -12.30 2.45 15.71
N GLY A 49 -11.11 2.95 15.37
CA GLY A 49 -10.02 3.19 16.31
C GLY A 49 -9.18 1.97 16.65
N VAL A 50 -9.27 0.88 15.87
CA VAL A 50 -8.40 -0.29 16.03
C VAL A 50 -7.00 0.06 15.54
N THR A 51 -6.03 0.06 16.45
CA THR A 51 -4.63 0.33 16.15
C THR A 51 -3.83 -0.96 16.06
N ILE A 52 -2.88 -1.00 15.12
CA ILE A 52 -1.98 -2.14 14.91
C ILE A 52 -0.58 -1.69 15.33
N PRO A 53 0.23 -2.54 15.99
CA PRO A 53 1.60 -2.21 16.38
C PRO A 53 2.44 -1.89 15.15
N GLN A 54 3.16 -0.78 15.21
CA GLN A 54 4.04 -0.32 14.14
C GLN A 54 5.10 -1.37 13.77
N SER A 55 5.58 -2.13 14.77
CA SER A 55 6.52 -3.26 14.57
C SER A 55 6.00 -4.31 13.59
N LEU A 56 4.70 -4.60 13.61
CA LEU A 56 4.10 -5.58 12.70
C LEU A 56 3.98 -5.01 11.27
N GLY A 57 3.72 -3.71 11.15
CA GLY A 57 3.74 -2.99 9.87
C GLY A 57 5.11 -3.03 9.22
N TYR A 58 6.18 -2.68 9.95
CA TYR A 58 7.56 -2.76 9.45
C TYR A 58 7.95 -4.20 9.10
N PHE A 59 7.57 -5.18 9.93
CA PHE A 59 7.83 -6.58 9.64
C PHE A 59 7.20 -7.01 8.30
N GLY A 60 5.94 -6.65 8.07
CA GLY A 60 5.25 -6.90 6.80
C GLY A 60 5.92 -6.20 5.61
N LEU A 61 6.33 -4.93 5.79
CA LEU A 61 7.04 -4.15 4.76
C LEU A 61 8.37 -4.79 4.39
N VAL A 62 9.16 -5.22 5.38
CA VAL A 62 10.45 -5.90 5.15
C VAL A 62 10.24 -7.19 4.37
N LEU A 63 9.26 -8.03 4.74
CA LEU A 63 8.93 -9.25 4.01
C LEU A 63 8.48 -8.95 2.56
N PHE A 64 7.69 -7.89 2.37
CA PHE A 64 7.23 -7.44 1.06
C PHE A 64 8.40 -7.00 0.16
N ILE A 65 9.26 -6.10 0.64
CA ILE A 65 10.44 -5.61 -0.10
C ILE A 65 11.40 -6.77 -0.39
N PHE A 66 11.63 -7.65 0.58
CA PHE A 66 12.47 -8.84 0.41
C PHE A 66 11.96 -9.76 -0.71
N THR A 67 10.65 -10.04 -0.71
CA THR A 67 10.04 -10.92 -1.70
C THR A 67 10.03 -10.29 -3.10
N ILE A 68 9.82 -8.98 -3.21
CA ILE A 68 9.98 -8.25 -4.48
C ILE A 68 11.43 -8.31 -4.96
N GLY A 69 12.39 -8.13 -4.05
CA GLY A 69 13.83 -8.17 -4.36
C GLY A 69 14.26 -9.52 -4.94
N ILE A 70 13.86 -10.62 -4.30
CA ILE A 70 14.17 -11.97 -4.79
C ILE A 70 13.46 -12.28 -6.13
N GLN A 71 12.19 -11.89 -6.29
CA GLN A 71 11.45 -12.14 -7.53
C GLN A 71 11.99 -11.31 -8.71
N SER A 72 12.37 -10.06 -8.46
CA SER A 72 12.84 -9.13 -9.49
C SER A 72 14.34 -9.29 -9.80
N GLY A 73 15.11 -9.87 -8.87
CA GLY A 73 16.57 -9.99 -8.94
C GLY A 73 17.10 -10.70 -10.20
N PRO A 74 16.65 -11.93 -10.52
CA PRO A 74 17.16 -12.70 -11.66
C PRO A 74 17.02 -11.99 -13.02
N GLY A 75 15.98 -11.16 -13.19
CA GLY A 75 15.70 -10.45 -14.44
C GLY A 75 16.20 -9.00 -14.48
N PHE A 76 16.70 -8.47 -13.36
CA PHE A 76 17.03 -7.05 -13.23
C PHE A 76 18.14 -6.62 -14.20
N PHE A 77 19.30 -7.29 -14.15
CA PHE A 77 20.46 -6.90 -14.95
C PHE A 77 20.23 -7.09 -16.45
N ASP A 78 19.55 -8.17 -16.84
CA ASP A 78 19.20 -8.41 -18.25
C ASP A 78 18.25 -7.33 -18.79
N SER A 79 17.21 -6.98 -18.02
CA SER A 79 16.27 -5.91 -18.38
C SER A 79 16.95 -4.54 -18.42
N PHE A 80 17.85 -4.28 -17.47
CA PHE A 80 18.59 -3.02 -17.39
C PHE A 80 19.62 -2.87 -18.52
N GLN A 81 20.32 -3.94 -18.90
CA GLN A 81 21.25 -3.92 -20.02
C GLN A 81 20.52 -3.69 -21.35
N LYS A 82 19.35 -4.31 -21.54
CA LYS A 82 18.55 -4.17 -22.77
C LYS A 82 17.81 -2.85 -22.87
N SER A 83 17.31 -2.30 -21.76
CA SER A 83 16.35 -1.19 -21.77
C SER A 83 16.48 -0.22 -20.60
N GLY A 84 17.57 -0.27 -19.83
CA GLY A 84 17.77 0.51 -18.61
C GLY A 84 17.57 2.01 -18.80
N GLY A 85 18.11 2.60 -19.88
CA GLY A 85 17.90 4.01 -20.19
C GLY A 85 16.42 4.38 -20.42
N LYS A 86 15.67 3.53 -21.13
CA LYS A 86 14.23 3.72 -21.36
C LYS A 86 13.43 3.54 -20.07
N LEU A 87 13.76 2.54 -19.25
CA LEU A 87 13.14 2.30 -17.95
C LEU A 87 13.35 3.48 -16.99
N LEU A 88 14.58 4.01 -16.95
CA LEU A 88 14.93 5.16 -16.11
C LEU A 88 14.15 6.42 -16.55
N MET A 89 14.12 6.69 -17.85
CA MET A 89 13.36 7.81 -18.41
C MET A 89 11.86 7.68 -18.11
N MET A 90 11.28 6.49 -18.27
CA MET A 90 9.87 6.23 -17.92
C MET A 90 9.61 6.46 -16.44
N ALA A 91 10.51 5.99 -15.56
CA ALA A 91 10.38 6.21 -14.12
C ALA A 91 10.37 7.71 -13.77
N PHE A 92 11.30 8.50 -14.33
CA PHE A 92 11.31 9.95 -14.12
C PHE A 92 10.05 10.64 -14.65
N ILE A 93 9.56 10.25 -15.82
CA ILE A 93 8.33 10.82 -16.39
C ILE A 93 7.13 10.48 -15.50
N ILE A 94 6.96 9.22 -15.09
CA ILE A 94 5.83 8.79 -14.27
C ILE A 94 5.84 9.49 -12.91
N VAL A 95 6.99 9.51 -12.23
CA VAL A 95 7.12 10.17 -10.91
C VAL A 95 6.97 11.68 -11.05
N GLY A 96 7.55 12.29 -12.07
CA GLY A 96 7.44 13.73 -12.33
C GLY A 96 5.99 14.15 -12.62
N VAL A 97 5.29 13.42 -13.48
CA VAL A 97 3.88 13.69 -13.80
C VAL A 97 3.00 13.49 -12.56
N ALA A 98 3.20 12.41 -11.80
CA ALA A 98 2.45 12.18 -10.56
C ALA A 98 2.70 13.27 -9.51
N GLY A 99 3.95 13.73 -9.37
CA GLY A 99 4.31 14.83 -8.48
C GLY A 99 3.68 16.16 -8.89
N ILE A 100 3.78 16.53 -10.17
CA ILE A 100 3.20 17.78 -10.69
C ILE A 100 1.68 17.76 -10.58
N THR A 101 1.03 16.67 -11.02
CA THR A 101 -0.42 16.54 -10.95
C THR A 101 -0.91 16.51 -9.50
N GLY A 102 -0.22 15.78 -8.62
CA GLY A 102 -0.50 15.78 -7.19
C GLY A 102 -0.41 17.17 -6.57
N LEU A 103 0.69 17.89 -6.79
CA LEU A 103 0.87 19.25 -6.25
C LEU A 103 -0.17 20.24 -6.80
N ALA A 104 -0.51 20.15 -8.10
CA ALA A 104 -1.54 20.98 -8.69
C ALA A 104 -2.91 20.72 -8.02
N VAL A 105 -3.32 19.44 -7.92
CA VAL A 105 -4.57 19.05 -7.27
C VAL A 105 -4.58 19.46 -5.79
N GLY A 106 -3.48 19.24 -5.07
CA GLY A 106 -3.34 19.63 -3.67
C GLY A 106 -3.51 21.14 -3.46
N HIS A 107 -2.94 21.95 -4.37
CA HIS A 107 -3.09 23.40 -4.32
C HIS A 107 -4.53 23.86 -4.61
N PHE A 108 -5.19 23.31 -5.64
CA PHE A 108 -6.55 23.70 -6.01
C PHE A 108 -7.62 23.23 -5.01
N MET A 109 -7.42 22.06 -4.41
CA MET A 109 -8.39 21.45 -3.50
C MET A 109 -8.08 21.71 -2.01
N GLY A 110 -6.95 22.36 -1.69
CA GLY A 110 -6.57 22.67 -0.31
C GLY A 110 -6.26 21.44 0.55
N ILE A 111 -5.72 20.39 -0.06
CA ILE A 111 -5.44 19.09 0.60
C ILE A 111 -4.16 19.18 1.42
N GLY A 112 -4.15 18.57 2.61
CA GLY A 112 -2.97 18.55 3.48
C GLY A 112 -1.81 17.73 2.90
N ILE A 113 -0.57 18.01 3.31
CA ILE A 113 0.61 17.33 2.76
C ILE A 113 0.58 15.81 2.99
N ALA A 114 0.07 15.35 4.15
CA ALA A 114 -0.03 13.94 4.50
C ALA A 114 -1.08 13.19 3.65
N GLU A 115 -2.21 13.84 3.37
CA GLU A 115 -3.25 13.31 2.50
C GLU A 115 -2.77 13.25 1.05
N LEU A 116 -2.03 14.29 0.63
CA LEU A 116 -1.47 14.37 -0.71
C LEU A 116 -0.42 13.29 -0.97
N THR A 117 0.53 13.08 -0.06
CA THR A 117 1.54 12.02 -0.20
C THR A 117 0.91 10.63 -0.20
N GLY A 118 -0.12 10.41 0.62
CA GLY A 118 -0.93 9.20 0.58
C GLY A 118 -1.65 8.99 -0.76
N LEU A 119 -2.24 10.05 -1.32
CA LEU A 119 -2.93 10.02 -2.60
C LEU A 119 -1.97 9.72 -3.76
N ILE A 120 -0.79 10.36 -3.79
CA ILE A 120 0.25 10.09 -4.80
C ILE A 120 0.75 8.64 -4.68
N ALA A 121 1.04 8.18 -3.46
CA ALA A 121 1.50 6.81 -3.23
C ALA A 121 0.45 5.77 -3.69
N GLY A 122 -0.84 6.02 -3.40
CA GLY A 122 -1.95 5.19 -3.86
C GLY A 122 -2.11 5.20 -5.38
N ALA A 123 -2.06 6.39 -6.01
CA ALA A 123 -2.16 6.54 -7.46
C ALA A 123 -1.02 5.82 -8.21
N LEU A 124 0.19 5.86 -7.65
CA LEU A 124 1.35 5.13 -8.19
C LEU A 124 1.36 3.65 -7.81
N SER A 125 0.37 3.15 -7.06
CA SER A 125 0.34 1.80 -6.52
C SER A 125 1.63 1.43 -5.77
N SER A 126 2.25 2.41 -5.11
CA SER A 126 3.54 2.27 -4.43
C SER A 126 3.33 2.06 -2.94
N THR A 127 3.10 0.80 -2.54
CA THR A 127 3.02 0.39 -1.13
C THR A 127 4.23 0.86 -0.28
N PRO A 128 5.49 0.75 -0.73
CA PRO A 128 6.63 1.27 0.04
C PRO A 128 6.66 2.80 0.05
N GLY A 129 6.17 3.47 -1.00
CA GLY A 129 6.01 4.92 -1.01
C GLY A 129 5.02 5.41 0.04
N LEU A 130 3.91 4.68 0.24
CA LEU A 130 2.95 4.97 1.32
C LEU A 130 3.59 4.77 2.69
N ALA A 131 4.38 3.71 2.86
CA ALA A 131 5.08 3.43 4.12
C ALA A 131 6.06 4.55 4.51
N VAL A 132 6.75 5.15 3.53
CA VAL A 132 7.62 6.32 3.77
C VAL A 132 6.79 7.57 4.07
N ALA A 133 5.64 7.75 3.41
CA ALA A 133 4.78 8.91 3.64
C ALA A 133 4.21 8.99 5.07
N ILE A 134 4.01 7.83 5.71
CA ILE A 134 3.52 7.71 7.10
C ILE A 134 4.64 7.69 8.15
N ASP A 135 5.91 7.65 7.75
CA ASP A 135 7.09 7.56 8.61
C ASP A 135 7.66 8.95 8.98
N ASN A 136 6.80 9.96 9.11
CA ASN A 136 7.10 11.36 9.46
C ASN A 136 6.54 11.72 10.83
#